data_AF-A0A2A2YCI3-F1
#
_entry.id   AF-A0A2A2YCI3-F1
#
_cell.length_a   1.000
_cell.length_b   1.000
_cell.length_c   1.000
_cell.angle_alpha   90.00
_cell.angle_beta   90.00
_cell.angle_gamma   90.00
#
_symmetry.space_group_name_H-M   'P 1'
#
loop_
_entity.id
_entity.type
_entity.pdbx_description
1 polymer ?
#
loop_
_entity_poly.entity_id
_entity_poly.type
_entity_poly.pdbx_seq_one_letter_code
_entity_poly.pdbx_strand_id
1 'polypeptide(L)'
;MSFLTTLNRFFIHITPFSLPTRFLRMRFPFISLAATLASAFLLCQCSTHSLVSIVKPGFSSSASFNTPAPAPSLLSAARSKPRDKHGMPVYTFGERNRVVRTTAYTCSEDDHIQYGSKSALGTSLKYNNRVRSAASDWSFYPMGTVFKIKGQPYLYVVDDYGSALTGTGTIDIYQPSRALMNVWGRRNVEISVVQWGSLERSATILSQRTGFSHCRQMYANIQRLRGLSTTTASR
;
A
#
# COMPACT_ATOMS: atom_id res chain seq x y z
N MET A 1 54.50 15.22 -25.21
CA MET A 1 53.08 15.31 -25.63
C MET A 1 52.40 14.03 -25.16
N SER A 2 52.07 13.87 -23.87
CA SER A 2 50.95 14.49 -23.12
C SER A 2 49.63 14.14 -23.83
N PHE A 3 48.68 13.40 -23.26
CA PHE A 3 48.05 13.60 -21.96
C PHE A 3 47.50 12.29 -21.34
N LEU A 4 47.77 12.09 -20.05
CA LEU A 4 47.03 11.17 -19.18
C LEU A 4 45.65 11.77 -18.86
N THR A 5 44.60 10.95 -18.88
CA THR A 5 43.25 11.33 -18.44
C THR A 5 42.98 10.79 -17.04
N THR A 6 42.92 11.71 -16.08
CA THR A 6 42.58 11.48 -14.67
C THR A 6 41.07 11.38 -14.50
N LEU A 7 40.56 10.23 -14.05
CA LEU A 7 39.16 10.06 -13.63
C LEU A 7 39.03 10.32 -12.14
N ASN A 8 38.41 11.46 -11.82
CA ASN A 8 38.20 11.97 -10.47
C ASN A 8 37.04 11.22 -9.80
N ARG A 9 37.34 10.48 -8.72
CA ARG A 9 36.36 9.82 -7.84
C ARG A 9 35.69 10.87 -6.95
N PHE A 10 34.41 11.18 -7.17
CA PHE A 10 33.59 11.85 -6.16
C PHE A 10 33.02 10.82 -5.18
N PHE A 11 33.68 10.71 -4.03
CA PHE A 11 33.18 10.02 -2.84
C PHE A 11 32.21 10.97 -2.12
N ILE A 12 30.91 10.67 -2.14
CA ILE A 12 29.94 11.35 -1.27
C ILE A 12 29.89 10.59 0.04
N HIS A 13 30.50 11.19 1.06
CA HIS A 13 30.54 10.69 2.43
C HIS A 13 29.19 11.03 3.11
N ILE A 14 28.30 10.05 3.25
CA ILE A 14 27.09 10.21 4.07
C ILE A 14 27.39 9.65 5.47
N THR A 15 27.36 10.53 6.46
CA THR A 15 27.53 10.21 7.88
C THR A 15 26.30 9.46 8.43
N PRO A 16 26.47 8.47 9.31
CA PRO A 16 25.33 7.84 9.99
C PRO A 16 24.85 8.72 11.16
N PHE A 17 23.57 9.06 11.14
CA PHE A 17 22.87 9.75 12.22
C PHE A 17 22.57 8.77 13.36
N SER A 18 23.26 8.93 14.49
CA SER A 18 22.98 8.22 15.75
C SER A 18 21.71 8.76 16.41
N LEU A 19 20.78 7.86 16.77
CA LEU A 19 19.66 8.17 17.66
C LEU A 19 20.05 7.79 19.11
N PRO A 20 19.80 8.66 20.12
CA PRO A 20 19.95 8.28 21.51
C PRO A 20 18.70 7.54 22.01
N THR A 21 18.93 6.34 22.55
CA THR A 21 18.02 5.64 23.47
C THR A 21 17.88 6.42 24.77
N ARG A 22 16.66 6.82 25.14
CA ARG A 22 16.30 7.06 26.54
C ARG A 22 14.90 6.51 26.84
N PHE A 23 14.90 5.39 27.55
CA PHE A 23 13.81 4.96 28.42
C PHE A 23 13.53 6.07 29.44
N LEU A 24 12.27 6.51 29.54
CA LEU A 24 11.80 7.23 30.73
C LEU A 24 10.44 6.66 31.16
N ARG A 25 10.49 6.05 32.34
CA ARG A 25 9.39 5.51 33.13
C ARG A 25 8.93 6.64 34.06
N MET A 26 7.67 7.08 34.00
CA MET A 26 7.04 7.92 35.03
C MET A 26 5.51 7.85 34.85
N ARG A 27 4.82 7.04 35.67
CA ARG A 27 4.15 7.41 36.95
C ARG A 27 2.92 8.30 36.74
N PHE A 28 1.76 7.64 36.76
CA PHE A 28 0.43 8.24 36.90
C PHE A 28 0.22 8.80 38.32
N PRO A 29 -0.37 9.99 38.50
CA PRO A 29 -1.01 10.34 39.75
C PRO A 29 -2.49 9.98 39.70
N PHE A 30 -2.89 9.16 40.67
CA PHE A 30 -4.26 9.05 41.15
C PHE A 30 -4.65 10.38 41.82
N ILE A 31 -5.77 10.98 41.44
CA ILE A 31 -6.50 11.92 42.29
C ILE A 31 -7.97 11.53 42.28
N SER A 32 -8.40 11.09 43.45
CA SER A 32 -9.79 10.89 43.89
C SER A 32 -10.25 12.18 44.56
N LEU A 33 -11.45 12.66 44.25
CA LEU A 33 -12.27 13.39 45.23
C LEU A 33 -13.76 13.30 44.89
N ALA A 34 -14.53 13.24 45.96
CA ALA A 34 -15.89 12.76 46.09
C ALA A 34 -17.00 13.77 45.77
N ALA A 35 -18.15 13.20 45.38
CA ALA A 35 -19.55 13.49 45.73
C ALA A 35 -20.00 14.89 46.20
N THR A 36 -21.11 15.37 45.60
CA THR A 36 -22.28 15.88 46.33
C THR A 36 -23.58 15.64 45.53
N LEU A 37 -24.62 15.24 46.26
CA LEU A 37 -26.03 15.09 45.87
C LEU A 37 -26.76 16.44 45.94
N ALA A 38 -27.69 16.72 45.02
CA ALA A 38 -28.94 17.44 45.32
C ALA A 38 -29.94 17.36 44.15
N SER A 39 -31.17 17.02 44.52
CA SER A 39 -32.37 16.79 43.71
C SER A 39 -32.99 18.07 43.16
N ALA A 40 -33.69 17.99 42.02
CA ALA A 40 -34.99 18.66 41.81
C ALA A 40 -35.64 18.21 40.49
N PHE A 41 -36.78 17.53 40.60
CA PHE A 41 -37.80 17.47 39.56
C PHE A 41 -38.35 18.89 39.34
N LEU A 42 -38.38 19.37 38.10
CA LEU A 42 -39.31 20.41 37.68
C LEU A 42 -39.79 20.13 36.25
N LEU A 43 -41.07 19.80 36.13
CA LEU A 43 -41.82 19.78 34.88
C LEU A 43 -41.99 21.23 34.41
N CYS A 44 -41.61 21.54 33.17
CA CYS A 44 -42.13 22.71 32.47
C CYS A 44 -42.18 22.44 30.95
N GLN A 45 -43.34 22.74 30.38
CA GLN A 45 -43.74 22.52 28.99
C GLN A 45 -43.19 23.59 28.04
N CYS A 46 -43.09 23.20 26.77
CA CYS A 46 -43.21 23.99 25.54
C CYS A 46 -42.32 25.24 25.35
N SER A 47 -41.38 25.15 24.41
CA SER A 47 -41.29 26.12 23.30
C SER A 47 -40.44 25.57 22.15
N THR A 48 -41.03 25.59 20.97
CA THR A 48 -40.42 25.28 19.68
C THR A 48 -39.35 26.32 19.35
N HIS A 49 -38.08 25.94 19.45
CA HIS A 49 -37.00 26.65 18.79
C HIS A 49 -36.42 25.76 17.71
N SER A 50 -36.52 26.26 16.47
CA SER A 50 -35.93 25.69 15.27
C SER A 50 -34.44 25.45 15.50
N LEU A 51 -34.09 24.21 15.85
CA LEU A 51 -32.72 23.74 15.72
C LEU A 51 -32.42 23.64 14.23
N VAL A 52 -31.72 24.66 13.72
CA VAL A 52 -30.92 24.53 12.51
C VAL A 52 -29.92 23.42 12.81
N SER A 53 -30.29 22.20 12.43
CA SER A 53 -29.36 21.10 12.32
C SER A 53 -28.33 21.55 11.30
N ILE A 54 -27.16 21.99 11.78
CA ILE A 54 -25.96 22.01 10.97
C ILE A 54 -25.75 20.54 10.59
N VAL A 55 -26.27 20.19 9.42
CA VAL A 55 -26.02 18.92 8.76
C VAL A 55 -24.50 18.88 8.59
N LYS A 56 -23.82 18.16 9.49
CA LYS A 56 -22.54 17.54 9.14
C LYS A 56 -22.81 16.86 7.80
N PRO A 57 -22.05 17.15 6.74
CA PRO A 57 -22.31 16.53 5.44
C PRO A 57 -22.31 15.02 5.66
N GLY A 58 -23.49 14.44 5.55
CA GLY A 58 -23.67 13.00 5.69
C GLY A 58 -22.80 12.36 4.64
N PHE A 59 -21.80 11.59 5.09
CA PHE A 59 -21.08 10.68 4.23
C PHE A 59 -22.13 9.75 3.62
N SER A 60 -22.44 9.96 2.34
CA SER A 60 -23.45 9.18 1.63
C SER A 60 -23.14 7.69 1.76
N SER A 61 -24.05 7.00 2.43
CA SER A 61 -24.02 5.58 2.72
C SER A 61 -24.39 4.78 1.47
N SER A 62 -23.47 4.71 0.50
CA SER A 62 -23.33 3.59 -0.44
C SER A 62 -22.11 3.79 -1.35
N ALA A 63 -20.93 4.01 -0.75
CA ALA A 63 -19.71 3.80 -1.54
C ALA A 63 -19.74 2.35 -2.03
N SER A 64 -19.74 2.15 -3.35
CA SER A 64 -19.64 0.82 -3.96
C SER A 64 -18.56 0.86 -5.03
N PHE A 65 -17.77 -0.20 -5.10
CA PHE A 65 -16.74 -0.34 -6.13
C PHE A 65 -17.27 -1.26 -7.21
N ASN A 66 -17.50 -0.71 -8.41
CA ASN A 66 -17.78 -1.51 -9.59
C ASN A 66 -16.55 -2.36 -9.95
N THR A 67 -16.56 -3.64 -9.60
CA THR A 67 -15.53 -4.61 -9.99
C THR A 67 -16.21 -5.83 -10.62
N PRO A 68 -16.54 -5.79 -11.92
CA PRO A 68 -17.14 -6.91 -12.64
C PRO A 68 -16.27 -8.16 -12.56
N ALA A 69 -16.89 -9.32 -12.71
CA ALA A 69 -16.18 -10.59 -12.70
C ALA A 69 -15.08 -10.63 -13.78
N PRO A 70 -13.95 -11.32 -13.50
CA PRO A 70 -12.93 -11.58 -14.51
C PRO A 70 -13.49 -12.31 -15.73
N ALA A 71 -12.93 -12.02 -16.91
CA ALA A 71 -13.34 -12.65 -18.16
C ALA A 71 -13.20 -14.20 -18.08
N PRO A 72 -14.18 -14.97 -18.59
CA PRO A 72 -14.12 -16.44 -18.54
C PRO A 72 -12.88 -17.04 -19.21
N SER A 73 -12.43 -16.45 -20.33
CA SER A 73 -11.20 -16.85 -21.03
C SER A 73 -9.97 -16.66 -20.16
N LEU A 74 -9.88 -15.54 -19.43
CA LEU A 74 -8.80 -15.26 -18.51
C LEU A 74 -8.80 -16.21 -17.31
N LEU A 75 -9.98 -16.53 -16.78
CA LEU A 75 -10.13 -17.54 -15.71
C LEU A 75 -9.71 -18.93 -16.18
N SER A 76 -10.06 -19.32 -17.40
CA SER A 76 -9.63 -20.59 -18.01
C SER A 76 -8.11 -20.65 -18.16
N ALA A 77 -7.50 -19.61 -18.75
CA ALA A 77 -6.04 -19.51 -18.91
C ALA A 77 -5.29 -19.48 -17.57
N ALA A 78 -5.91 -18.97 -16.51
CA ALA A 78 -5.33 -18.97 -15.17
C ALA A 78 -5.30 -20.35 -14.50
N ARG A 79 -6.11 -21.33 -14.95
CA ARG A 79 -6.23 -22.64 -14.29
C ARG A 79 -4.93 -23.42 -14.26
N SER A 80 -4.20 -23.45 -15.38
CA SER A 80 -2.95 -24.20 -15.56
C SER A 80 -1.73 -23.52 -14.97
N LYS A 81 -1.86 -22.31 -14.41
CA LYS A 81 -0.72 -21.55 -13.89
C LYS A 81 -0.28 -22.03 -12.51
N PRO A 82 1.04 -21.94 -12.19
CA PRO A 82 1.53 -22.09 -10.84
C PRO A 82 0.78 -21.16 -9.87
N ARG A 83 0.66 -21.58 -8.61
CA ARG A 83 -0.08 -20.84 -7.59
C ARG A 83 0.83 -20.29 -6.51
N ASP A 84 0.53 -19.09 -6.05
CA ASP A 84 1.13 -18.55 -4.83
C ASP A 84 0.50 -19.15 -3.56
N LYS A 85 0.98 -18.73 -2.38
CA LYS A 85 0.48 -19.19 -1.08
C LYS A 85 -1.00 -18.84 -0.81
N HIS A 86 -1.63 -18.01 -1.65
CA HIS A 86 -3.03 -17.64 -1.57
C HIS A 86 -3.88 -18.30 -2.67
N GLY A 87 -3.30 -19.26 -3.41
CA GLY A 87 -4.00 -19.95 -4.50
C GLY A 87 -4.16 -19.10 -5.77
N MET A 88 -3.47 -17.96 -5.86
CA MET A 88 -3.58 -17.07 -7.01
C MET A 88 -2.60 -17.47 -8.11
N PRO A 89 -3.01 -17.38 -9.39
CA PRO A 89 -2.14 -17.67 -10.52
C PRO A 89 -0.93 -16.73 -10.55
N VAL A 90 0.25 -17.29 -10.76
CA VAL A 90 1.49 -16.55 -10.97
C VAL A 90 1.68 -16.34 -12.47
N TYR A 91 1.99 -15.11 -12.86
CA TYR A 91 2.07 -14.68 -14.25
C TYR A 91 3.48 -14.23 -14.62
N THR A 92 3.86 -14.42 -15.88
CA THR A 92 5.06 -13.80 -16.44
C THR A 92 4.83 -12.32 -16.76
N PHE A 93 5.89 -11.51 -16.82
CA PHE A 93 5.78 -10.07 -17.14
C PHE A 93 5.15 -9.78 -18.52
N GLY A 94 5.22 -10.72 -19.47
CA GLY A 94 4.55 -10.59 -20.78
C GLY A 94 3.03 -10.61 -20.69
N GLU A 95 2.47 -11.22 -19.64
CA GLU A 95 1.02 -11.36 -19.45
C GLU A 95 0.46 -10.16 -18.70
N ARG A 96 -0.21 -9.26 -19.42
CA ARG A 96 -0.71 -7.99 -18.84
C ARG A 96 -2.10 -8.08 -18.23
N ASN A 97 -2.97 -8.94 -18.75
CA ASN A 97 -4.30 -9.17 -18.18
C ASN A 97 -4.22 -10.31 -17.18
N ARG A 98 -4.67 -10.06 -15.95
CA ARG A 98 -4.43 -10.96 -14.81
C ARG A 98 -5.63 -11.02 -13.88
N VAL A 99 -5.87 -12.19 -13.30
CA VAL A 99 -6.78 -12.36 -12.16
C VAL A 99 -5.95 -12.18 -10.91
N VAL A 100 -6.27 -11.15 -10.14
CA VAL A 100 -5.48 -10.73 -8.99
C VAL A 100 -6.36 -10.71 -7.76
N ARG A 101 -5.83 -11.29 -6.70
CA ARG A 101 -6.39 -11.12 -5.37
C ARG A 101 -6.03 -9.71 -4.89
N THR A 102 -7.02 -8.96 -4.47
CA THR A 102 -6.82 -7.64 -3.86
C THR A 102 -7.35 -7.60 -2.43
N THR A 103 -6.68 -6.82 -1.60
CA THR A 103 -7.14 -6.33 -0.29
C THR A 103 -7.24 -4.81 -0.33
N ALA A 104 -7.56 -4.18 0.80
CA ALA A 104 -7.35 -2.76 1.00
C ALA A 104 -6.64 -2.51 2.33
N TYR A 105 -5.91 -1.39 2.37
CA TYR A 105 -5.25 -0.86 3.56
C TYR A 105 -5.55 0.63 3.71
N THR A 106 -5.29 1.18 4.89
CA THR A 106 -5.42 2.62 5.14
C THR A 106 -4.32 3.11 6.07
N CYS A 107 -3.88 4.35 5.91
CA CYS A 107 -2.87 4.97 6.78
C CYS A 107 -3.36 5.19 8.23
N SER A 108 -4.64 4.93 8.49
CA SER A 108 -5.25 4.97 9.81
C SER A 108 -5.24 3.61 10.53
N GLU A 109 -4.63 2.57 9.96
CA GLU A 109 -4.36 1.31 10.66
C GLU A 109 -3.20 1.47 11.66
N ASP A 110 -3.25 0.73 12.77
CA ASP A 110 -2.36 0.92 13.91
C ASP A 110 -0.88 0.69 13.54
N ASP A 111 -0.61 -0.18 12.57
CA ASP A 111 0.72 -0.47 12.02
C ASP A 111 1.22 0.60 11.01
N HIS A 112 0.36 1.54 10.60
CA HIS A 112 0.68 2.64 9.69
C HIS A 112 0.83 4.00 10.37
N ILE A 113 0.46 4.12 11.66
CA ILE A 113 0.53 5.40 12.41
C ILE A 113 1.93 6.01 12.34
N GLN A 114 2.99 5.18 12.39
CA GLN A 114 4.38 5.64 12.36
C GLN A 114 4.77 6.30 11.02
N TYR A 115 4.15 5.89 9.91
CA TYR A 115 4.45 6.38 8.56
C TYR A 115 3.48 7.47 8.09
N GLY A 116 2.35 7.62 8.78
CA GLY A 116 1.30 8.56 8.41
C GLY A 116 0.81 8.30 6.99
N SER A 117 0.48 9.36 6.25
CA SER A 117 -0.03 9.25 4.87
C SER A 117 1.08 9.12 3.83
N LYS A 118 2.22 8.48 4.13
CA LYS A 118 3.37 8.31 3.22
C LYS A 118 3.50 6.87 2.74
N SER A 119 3.79 6.69 1.46
CA SER A 119 4.12 5.38 0.89
C SER A 119 5.56 4.98 1.19
N ALA A 120 5.96 3.75 0.85
CA ALA A 120 7.34 3.30 0.89
C ALA A 120 8.35 4.19 0.13
N LEU A 121 7.90 5.10 -0.75
CA LEU A 121 8.74 6.08 -1.45
C LEU A 121 8.92 7.39 -0.68
N GLY A 122 8.28 7.56 0.47
CA GLY A 122 8.24 8.82 1.22
C GLY A 122 7.30 9.89 0.61
N THR A 123 6.56 9.54 -0.45
CA THR A 123 5.56 10.43 -1.08
C THR A 123 4.20 10.26 -0.45
N SER A 124 3.35 11.28 -0.51
CA SER A 124 1.97 11.17 0.01
C SER A 124 1.16 10.13 -0.76
N LEU A 125 0.42 9.29 -0.04
CA LEU A 125 -0.49 8.28 -0.61
C LEU A 125 -1.57 8.96 -1.47
N LYS A 126 -1.82 8.38 -2.64
CA LYS A 126 -2.68 8.97 -3.66
C LYS A 126 -4.08 8.36 -3.58
N TYR A 127 -5.09 9.21 -3.48
CA TYR A 127 -6.48 8.84 -3.66
C TYR A 127 -7.23 10.00 -4.31
N ASN A 128 -7.11 10.13 -5.63
CA ASN A 128 -7.79 11.17 -6.40
C ASN A 128 -8.56 10.56 -7.59
N ASN A 129 -9.19 11.43 -8.39
CA ASN A 129 -10.03 11.02 -9.52
C ASN A 129 -9.26 10.42 -10.72
N ARG A 130 -7.93 10.41 -10.69
CA ARG A 130 -7.07 9.88 -11.76
C ARG A 130 -6.20 8.73 -11.29
N VAL A 131 -5.54 8.90 -10.13
CA VAL A 131 -4.48 8.00 -9.64
C VAL A 131 -4.76 7.59 -8.21
N ARG A 132 -4.56 6.29 -7.93
CA ARG A 132 -4.66 5.68 -6.61
C ARG A 132 -3.39 4.88 -6.29
N SER A 133 -2.94 4.97 -5.05
CA SER A 133 -1.80 4.19 -4.54
C SER A 133 -2.17 2.73 -4.34
N ALA A 134 -1.18 1.86 -4.48
CA ALA A 134 -1.28 0.44 -4.24
C ALA A 134 0.02 -0.11 -3.65
N ALA A 135 -0.10 -1.12 -2.80
CA ALA A 135 1.01 -1.88 -2.26
C ALA A 135 1.09 -3.26 -2.91
N SER A 136 2.29 -3.79 -3.08
CA SER A 136 2.51 -5.16 -3.57
C SER A 136 3.86 -5.71 -3.13
N ASP A 137 4.11 -6.98 -3.41
CA ASP A 137 5.48 -7.48 -3.51
C ASP A 137 6.13 -6.92 -4.79
N TRP A 138 7.26 -6.22 -4.64
CA TRP A 138 7.98 -5.59 -5.75
C TRP A 138 8.70 -6.57 -6.69
N SER A 139 8.82 -7.85 -6.32
CA SER A 139 9.25 -8.92 -7.23
C SER A 139 8.12 -9.42 -8.15
N PHE A 140 6.84 -9.20 -7.79
CA PHE A 140 5.67 -9.52 -8.62
C PHE A 140 5.17 -8.32 -9.43
N TYR A 141 5.05 -7.17 -8.77
CA TYR A 141 4.71 -5.89 -9.39
C TYR A 141 5.73 -4.85 -8.93
N PRO A 142 6.78 -4.61 -9.71
CA PRO A 142 7.85 -3.69 -9.33
C PRO A 142 7.34 -2.28 -9.07
N MET A 143 8.07 -1.56 -8.23
CA MET A 143 7.82 -0.15 -7.92
C MET A 143 7.63 0.66 -9.21
N GLY A 144 6.55 1.43 -9.26
CA GLY A 144 6.12 2.22 -10.42
C GLY A 144 5.21 1.48 -11.40
N THR A 145 4.83 0.22 -11.14
CA THR A 145 3.86 -0.49 -11.98
C THR A 145 2.53 0.25 -11.98
N VAL A 146 2.01 0.51 -13.18
CA VAL A 146 0.71 1.15 -13.41
C VAL A 146 -0.26 0.12 -13.97
N PHE A 147 -1.44 0.01 -13.37
CA PHE A 147 -2.48 -0.91 -13.82
C PHE A 147 -3.88 -0.29 -13.71
N LYS A 148 -4.82 -0.90 -14.43
CA LYS A 148 -6.25 -0.63 -14.32
C LYS A 148 -6.95 -1.82 -13.68
N ILE A 149 -7.97 -1.57 -12.89
CA ILE A 149 -8.91 -2.58 -12.43
C ILE A 149 -10.15 -2.53 -13.33
N LYS A 150 -10.62 -3.67 -13.83
CA LYS A 150 -11.82 -3.74 -14.66
C LYS A 150 -13.01 -3.09 -13.96
N GLY A 151 -13.72 -2.23 -14.69
CA GLY A 151 -14.89 -1.49 -14.18
C GLY A 151 -14.57 -0.23 -13.39
N GLN A 152 -13.29 0.08 -13.14
CA GLN A 152 -12.85 1.29 -12.45
C GLN A 152 -12.23 2.30 -13.44
N PRO A 153 -12.46 3.62 -13.26
CA PRO A 153 -11.92 4.65 -14.15
C PRO A 153 -10.49 5.10 -13.79
N TYR A 154 -9.89 4.55 -12.73
CA TYR A 154 -8.63 5.03 -12.16
C TYR A 154 -7.42 4.26 -12.69
N LEU A 155 -6.28 4.94 -12.70
CA LEU A 155 -4.98 4.29 -12.71
C LEU A 155 -4.56 3.99 -11.28
N TYR A 156 -4.04 2.79 -11.08
CA TYR A 156 -3.43 2.38 -9.84
C TYR A 156 -1.93 2.30 -10.03
N VAL A 157 -1.17 2.84 -9.08
CA VAL A 157 0.29 2.88 -9.12
C VAL A 157 0.83 2.15 -7.90
N VAL A 158 1.70 1.18 -8.15
CA VAL A 158 2.48 0.54 -7.10
C VAL A 158 3.55 1.52 -6.63
N ASP A 159 3.29 2.18 -5.51
CA ASP A 159 4.25 3.05 -4.82
C ASP A 159 4.50 2.64 -3.36
N ASP A 160 3.97 1.49 -2.96
CA ASP A 160 4.08 0.96 -1.61
C ASP A 160 4.37 -0.56 -1.59
N TYR A 161 4.71 -1.10 -0.42
CA TYR A 161 4.85 -2.55 -0.19
C TYR A 161 4.40 -2.95 1.22
N GLY A 162 4.17 -4.24 1.44
CA GLY A 162 3.80 -4.76 2.77
C GLY A 162 4.34 -6.17 3.02
N SER A 163 4.62 -6.48 4.28
CA SER A 163 5.16 -7.79 4.68
C SER A 163 4.20 -8.95 4.37
N ALA A 164 2.89 -8.76 4.56
CA ALA A 164 1.87 -9.76 4.26
C ALA A 164 1.82 -10.14 2.77
N LEU A 165 2.15 -9.20 1.89
CA LEU A 165 2.10 -9.34 0.43
C LEU A 165 3.30 -10.13 -0.13
N THR A 166 4.37 -10.27 0.66
CA THR A 166 5.62 -10.87 0.18
C THR A 166 5.44 -12.34 -0.21
N GLY A 167 5.98 -12.69 -1.38
CA GLY A 167 5.85 -14.00 -2.03
C GLY A 167 4.51 -14.23 -2.73
N THR A 168 3.72 -13.18 -2.98
CA THR A 168 2.37 -13.31 -3.54
C THR A 168 2.12 -12.33 -4.68
N GLY A 169 1.17 -12.69 -5.55
CA GLY A 169 0.63 -11.78 -6.56
C GLY A 169 -0.48 -10.87 -6.04
N THR A 170 -0.65 -10.75 -4.72
CA THR A 170 -1.69 -9.92 -4.10
C THR A 170 -1.33 -8.44 -4.20
N ILE A 171 -2.33 -7.61 -4.51
CA ILE A 171 -2.19 -6.14 -4.52
C ILE A 171 -3.11 -5.54 -3.47
N ASP A 172 -2.56 -4.70 -2.60
CA ASP A 172 -3.32 -3.98 -1.59
C ASP A 172 -3.70 -2.59 -2.09
N ILE A 173 -4.97 -2.24 -2.05
CA ILE A 173 -5.47 -0.97 -2.61
C ILE A 173 -5.63 0.06 -1.50
N TYR A 174 -4.97 1.20 -1.63
CA TYR A 174 -5.08 2.26 -0.63
C TYR A 174 -6.50 2.84 -0.59
N GLN A 175 -7.03 2.99 0.62
CA GLN A 175 -8.28 3.67 0.90
C GLN A 175 -8.08 4.75 1.98
N PRO A 176 -8.70 5.94 1.82
CA PRO A 176 -8.46 7.07 2.72
C PRO A 176 -9.20 6.93 4.07
N SER A 177 -10.03 5.90 4.23
CA SER A 177 -10.72 5.63 5.50
C SER A 177 -10.97 4.13 5.70
N ARG A 178 -11.06 3.70 6.97
CA ARG A 178 -11.46 2.33 7.33
C ARG A 178 -12.82 1.94 6.76
N ALA A 179 -13.75 2.88 6.64
CA ALA A 179 -15.06 2.62 6.04
C ALA A 179 -14.94 2.19 4.57
N LEU A 180 -14.16 2.93 3.76
CA LEU A 180 -13.92 2.58 2.36
C LEU A 180 -13.07 1.31 2.21
N MET A 181 -12.12 1.10 3.11
CA MET A 181 -11.34 -0.13 3.22
C MET A 181 -12.24 -1.35 3.44
N ASN A 182 -13.20 -1.27 4.38
CA ASN A 182 -14.14 -2.35 4.66
C ASN A 182 -15.10 -2.59 3.48
N VAL A 183 -15.58 -1.53 2.83
CA VAL A 183 -16.39 -1.63 1.60
C VAL A 183 -15.61 -2.32 0.48
N TRP A 184 -14.30 -2.07 0.37
CA TRP A 184 -13.44 -2.78 -0.56
C TRP A 184 -13.26 -4.25 -0.15
N GLY A 185 -12.80 -4.51 1.08
CA GLY A 185 -12.58 -5.86 1.59
C GLY A 185 -11.66 -6.71 0.69
N ARG A 186 -11.63 -8.02 0.94
CA ARG A 186 -10.93 -8.96 0.07
C ARG A 186 -11.78 -9.28 -1.15
N ARG A 187 -11.19 -9.22 -2.35
CA ARG A 187 -11.85 -9.66 -3.60
C ARG A 187 -10.84 -10.10 -4.65
N ASN A 188 -11.31 -10.82 -5.66
CA ASN A 188 -10.51 -11.14 -6.83
C ASN A 188 -11.02 -10.31 -8.00
N VAL A 189 -10.13 -9.59 -8.67
CA VAL A 189 -10.46 -8.69 -9.77
C VAL A 189 -9.64 -9.03 -11.00
N GLU A 190 -10.13 -8.61 -12.16
CA GLU A 190 -9.34 -8.56 -13.37
C GLU A 190 -8.59 -7.22 -13.42
N ILE A 191 -7.27 -7.29 -13.57
CA ILE A 191 -6.44 -6.12 -13.84
C ILE A 191 -5.85 -6.17 -15.23
N SER A 192 -5.51 -5.00 -15.75
CA SER A 192 -4.66 -4.86 -16.93
C SER A 192 -3.46 -3.99 -16.58
N VAL A 193 -2.26 -4.55 -16.70
CA VAL A 193 -1.01 -3.82 -16.49
C VAL A 193 -0.74 -2.91 -17.69
N VAL A 194 -0.84 -1.60 -17.43
CA VAL A 194 -0.62 -0.54 -18.42
C VAL A 194 0.88 -0.36 -18.63
N GLN A 195 1.64 -0.23 -17.54
CA GLN A 195 3.08 -0.02 -17.58
C GLN A 195 3.74 -0.79 -16.45
N TRP A 196 4.83 -1.47 -16.75
CA TRP A 196 5.64 -2.12 -15.73
C TRP A 196 6.51 -1.11 -14.98
N GLY A 197 6.64 -1.33 -13.68
CA GLY A 197 7.64 -0.65 -12.86
C GLY A 197 9.06 -1.13 -13.16
N SER A 198 10.03 -0.62 -12.42
CA SER A 198 11.44 -0.99 -12.59
C SER A 198 11.91 -1.93 -11.48
N LEU A 199 12.39 -3.11 -11.88
CA LEU A 199 13.07 -4.05 -10.99
C LEU A 199 14.36 -3.44 -10.43
N GLU A 200 15.09 -2.68 -11.24
CA GLU A 200 16.33 -2.01 -10.87
C GLU A 200 16.07 -0.98 -9.77
N ARG A 201 15.10 -0.09 -9.97
CA ARG A 201 14.72 0.93 -8.98
C ARG A 201 14.20 0.29 -7.70
N SER A 202 13.39 -0.76 -7.82
CA SER A 202 12.92 -1.55 -6.68
C SER A 202 14.10 -2.13 -5.88
N ALA A 203 15.06 -2.74 -6.57
CA ALA A 203 16.26 -3.31 -5.95
C ALA A 203 17.13 -2.25 -5.25
N THR A 204 17.32 -1.08 -5.86
CA THR A 204 18.08 0.03 -5.27
C THR A 204 17.48 0.49 -3.94
N ILE A 205 16.15 0.58 -3.85
CA ILE A 205 15.49 0.98 -2.61
C ILE A 205 15.53 -0.15 -1.59
N LEU A 206 15.26 -1.39 -2.00
CA LEU A 206 15.19 -2.54 -1.09
C LEU A 206 16.55 -2.94 -0.51
N SER A 207 17.65 -2.73 -1.25
CA SER A 207 19.01 -3.04 -0.76
C SER A 207 19.35 -2.30 0.53
N GLN A 208 18.83 -1.07 0.67
CA GLN A 208 18.99 -0.23 1.86
C GLN A 208 18.07 -0.63 3.02
N ARG A 209 17.10 -1.52 2.78
CA ARG A 209 16.05 -1.91 3.74
C ARG A 209 16.08 -3.39 4.09
N THR A 210 17.16 -4.09 3.74
CA THR A 210 17.28 -5.54 3.94
C THR A 210 17.26 -5.96 5.40
N GLY A 211 17.39 -5.04 6.38
CA GLY A 211 17.17 -5.33 7.80
C GLY A 211 15.81 -5.98 8.07
N PHE A 212 14.78 -5.63 7.28
CA PHE A 212 13.47 -6.28 7.34
C PHE A 212 13.42 -7.54 6.48
N SER A 213 12.93 -8.65 7.05
CA SER A 213 12.88 -9.96 6.38
C SER A 213 12.14 -9.92 5.04
N HIS A 214 11.00 -9.24 4.98
CA HIS A 214 10.21 -9.09 3.75
C HIS A 214 10.96 -8.30 2.67
N CYS A 215 11.63 -7.19 3.02
CA CYS A 215 12.47 -6.44 2.09
C CYS A 215 13.63 -7.27 1.56
N ARG A 216 14.28 -8.05 2.43
CA ARG A 216 15.37 -8.96 2.07
C ARG A 216 14.92 -10.04 1.07
N GLN A 217 13.73 -10.61 1.29
CA GLN A 217 13.14 -11.61 0.40
C GLN A 217 12.79 -11.01 -0.97
N MET A 218 12.10 -9.87 -1.01
CA MET A 218 11.79 -9.16 -2.26
C MET A 218 13.07 -8.82 -3.04
N TYR A 219 14.10 -8.29 -2.35
CA TYR A 219 15.39 -7.99 -2.95
C TYR A 219 16.02 -9.24 -3.57
N ALA A 220 16.11 -10.35 -2.82
CA ALA A 220 16.67 -11.60 -3.33
C ALA A 220 15.90 -12.13 -4.55
N ASN A 221 14.56 -12.06 -4.54
CA ASN A 221 13.74 -12.47 -5.66
C ASN A 221 14.00 -11.62 -6.91
N ILE A 222 14.08 -10.29 -6.75
CA ILE A 222 14.41 -9.37 -7.84
C ILE A 222 15.79 -9.67 -8.42
N GLN A 223 16.79 -9.97 -7.59
CA GLN A 223 18.13 -10.33 -8.08
C GLN A 223 18.10 -11.61 -8.93
N ARG A 224 17.31 -12.62 -8.55
CA ARG A 224 17.11 -13.83 -9.38
C ARG A 224 16.45 -13.51 -10.72
N LEU A 225 15.38 -12.70 -10.71
CA LEU A 225 14.67 -12.29 -11.92
C LEU A 225 15.59 -11.54 -12.90
N ARG A 226 16.40 -10.61 -12.39
CA ARG A 226 17.38 -9.86 -13.20
C ARG A 226 18.45 -10.77 -13.79
N GLY A 227 18.91 -11.76 -13.04
CA GLY A 227 19.87 -12.77 -13.52
C GLY A 227 19.31 -13.65 -14.66
N LEU A 228 18.03 -14.02 -14.59
CA LEU A 228 17.36 -14.76 -15.66
C LEU A 228 17.23 -13.94 -16.95
N SER A 229 16.96 -12.63 -16.84
CA SER A 229 16.89 -11.74 -17.99
C SER A 229 18.23 -11.59 -18.72
N THR A 230 19.34 -11.54 -17.98
CA THR A 230 20.69 -11.43 -18.59
C THR A 230 21.11 -12.69 -19.34
N THR A 231 20.72 -13.88 -18.87
CA THR A 231 21.03 -15.15 -19.55
C THR A 231 20.18 -15.39 -20.80
N THR A 232 18.96 -14.85 -20.85
CA THR A 232 18.08 -15.00 -22.02
C THR A 232 18.47 -14.07 -23.16
N ALA A 233 19.04 -12.89 -22.86
CA ALA A 233 19.51 -11.94 -23.87
C ALA A 233 20.89 -12.28 -24.48
N SER A 234 21.57 -13.30 -23.95
CA SER A 234 22.90 -13.75 -24.40
C SER A 234 22.87 -15.08 -25.19
N ARG A 235 21.69 -15.52 -25.62
CA ARG A 235 21.46 -16.63 -26.56
C ARG A 235 20.76 -16.11 -27.81
#